data_AF-A0A523WLM2-F1
#
_entry.id   AF-A0A523WLM2-F1
#
_cell.length_a   1.000
_cell.length_b   1.000
_cell.length_c   1.000
_cell.angle_alpha   90.00
_cell.angle_beta   90.00
_cell.angle_gamma   90.00
#
_symmetry.space_group_name_H-M   'P 1'
#
loop_
_entity.id
_entity.type
_entity.pdbx_description
1 polymer ?
#
loop_
_entity_poly.entity_id
_entity_poly.type
_entity_poly.pdbx_seq_one_letter_code
_entity_poly.pdbx_strand_id
1 'polypeptide(L)'
;MEKVVTFKIKGVKPILMNNPDSMGKKEGGIRTRKIPTPEEEVKDKFYQTNGQLFIPSAAFKGALLTASVGMKIGKYAAIQRMKGGVFTVEDECLLFHPKTNSPLTPKDAVIDTRRAVVRGQGVLRSRPLIKDWMCELNLEIDDDFVTIEQVLDRLKAAGKYPGVLDFRPECSGPFGRFEVKM
;
A
#
# COMPACT_ATOMS: atom_id res chain seq x y z
N MET A 1 5.06 -25.69 9.32
CA MET A 1 5.37 -25.02 10.62
C MET A 1 5.29 -23.52 10.38
N GLU A 2 4.57 -22.79 11.23
CA GLU A 2 4.38 -21.34 11.08
C GLU A 2 5.54 -20.56 11.72
N LYS A 3 6.06 -19.57 10.99
CA LYS A 3 7.10 -18.65 11.49
C LYS A 3 6.72 -17.22 11.17
N VAL A 4 6.84 -16.34 12.16
CA VAL A 4 6.73 -14.90 11.94
C VAL A 4 8.07 -14.36 11.47
N VAL A 5 8.06 -13.66 10.35
CA VAL A 5 9.23 -13.04 9.73
C VAL A 5 8.95 -11.56 9.49
N THR A 6 9.88 -10.72 9.91
CA THR A 6 9.85 -9.27 9.69
C THR A 6 10.57 -8.92 8.41
N PHE A 7 9.91 -8.17 7.53
CA PHE A 7 10.48 -7.63 6.32
C PHE A 7 10.60 -6.11 6.42
N LYS A 8 11.80 -5.58 6.21
CA LYS A 8 12.08 -4.14 6.16
C LYS A 8 11.81 -3.63 4.76
N ILE A 9 10.83 -2.74 4.63
CA ILE A 9 10.38 -2.17 3.38
C ILE A 9 10.83 -0.72 3.28
N LYS A 10 11.47 -0.36 2.17
CA LYS A 10 11.88 1.02 1.89
C LYS A 10 11.29 1.48 0.55
N GLY A 11 10.67 2.65 0.55
CA GLY A 11 10.18 3.28 -0.67
C GLY A 11 11.29 3.60 -1.67
N VAL A 12 11.11 3.20 -2.92
CA VAL A 12 11.92 3.63 -4.08
C VAL A 12 11.22 4.80 -4.79
N LYS A 13 9.89 4.84 -4.72
CA LYS A 13 9.06 5.91 -5.22
C LYS A 13 8.10 6.40 -4.12
N PRO A 14 7.61 7.65 -4.23
CA PRO A 14 6.57 8.14 -3.35
C PRO A 14 5.33 7.25 -3.37
N ILE A 15 4.57 7.25 -2.29
CA ILE A 15 3.25 6.60 -2.20
C ILE A 15 2.15 7.67 -2.24
N LEU A 16 1.04 7.34 -2.89
CA LEU A 16 -0.16 8.16 -2.94
C LEU A 16 -1.26 7.48 -2.13
N MET A 17 -1.75 8.10 -1.06
CA MET A 17 -2.81 7.49 -0.24
C MET A 17 -4.19 7.87 -0.75
N ASN A 18 -5.12 6.94 -0.58
CA ASN A 18 -6.53 7.13 -0.92
C ASN A 18 -7.38 6.19 -0.06
N ASN A 19 -7.45 6.47 1.24
CA ASN A 19 -8.19 5.65 2.19
C ASN A 19 -9.68 5.54 1.78
N PRO A 20 -10.23 4.33 1.56
CA PRO A 20 -11.62 4.12 1.17
C PRO A 20 -12.63 4.52 2.26
N ASP A 21 -12.23 4.64 3.54
CA ASP A 21 -13.11 5.11 4.61
C ASP A 21 -13.66 6.52 4.33
N SER A 22 -12.92 7.31 3.56
CA SER A 22 -13.40 8.59 3.01
C SER A 22 -14.66 8.48 2.15
N MET A 23 -14.96 7.30 1.62
CA MET A 23 -16.14 7.07 0.77
C MET A 23 -17.41 6.81 1.59
N GLY A 24 -17.29 6.30 2.82
CA GLY A 24 -18.42 5.93 3.69
C GLY A 24 -19.03 7.09 4.47
N LYS A 25 -18.30 8.19 4.67
CA LYS A 25 -18.74 9.37 5.45
C LYS A 25 -19.76 10.28 4.73
N LYS A 26 -20.56 9.75 3.79
CA LYS A 26 -21.58 10.55 3.09
C LYS A 26 -22.93 10.43 3.78
N GLU A 27 -23.21 11.38 4.67
CA GLU A 27 -24.58 11.63 5.14
C GLU A 27 -25.48 12.04 3.97
N GLY A 28 -26.68 11.47 3.92
CA GLY A 28 -27.68 11.74 2.91
C GLY A 28 -28.22 13.17 3.04
N GLY A 29 -27.85 14.05 2.10
CA GLY A 29 -28.35 15.42 2.03
C GLY A 29 -28.32 15.98 0.60
N ILE A 30 -29.28 16.85 0.29
CA ILE A 30 -29.42 17.51 -1.02
C ILE A 30 -28.16 18.33 -1.32
N ARG A 31 -27.56 18.06 -2.49
CA ARG A 31 -26.26 18.59 -2.93
C ARG A 31 -26.32 20.09 -3.21
N THR A 32 -25.70 20.90 -2.36
CA THR A 32 -24.94 22.04 -2.89
C THR A 32 -23.68 21.46 -3.53
N ARG A 33 -23.46 21.69 -4.83
CA ARG A 33 -22.24 21.29 -5.56
C ARG A 33 -21.03 22.12 -5.11
N LYS A 34 -20.65 22.06 -3.84
CA LYS A 34 -19.41 22.66 -3.38
C LYS A 34 -18.27 21.72 -3.76
N ILE A 35 -17.42 22.16 -4.66
CA ILE A 35 -16.15 21.48 -4.95
C ILE A 35 -15.29 21.68 -3.70
N PRO A 36 -14.88 20.60 -2.99
CA PRO A 36 -14.03 20.73 -1.81
C PRO A 36 -12.70 21.39 -2.17
N THR A 37 -12.09 22.11 -1.23
CA THR A 37 -10.71 22.57 -1.44
C THR A 37 -9.75 21.36 -1.43
N PRO A 38 -8.56 21.48 -2.05
CA PRO A 38 -7.56 20.42 -2.00
C PRO A 38 -7.25 19.93 -0.58
N GLU A 39 -7.18 20.84 0.39
CA GLU A 39 -6.88 20.56 1.79
C GLU A 39 -8.01 19.77 2.47
N GLU A 40 -9.27 20.15 2.19
CA GLU A 40 -10.45 19.43 2.65
C GLU A 40 -10.49 18.01 2.07
N GLU A 41 -10.16 17.85 0.79
CA GLU A 41 -10.18 16.54 0.14
C GLU A 41 -9.11 15.59 0.71
N VAL A 42 -7.91 16.10 0.99
CA VAL A 42 -6.79 15.27 1.48
C VAL A 42 -7.00 14.74 2.88
N LYS A 43 -7.70 15.48 3.75
CA LYS A 43 -7.83 15.14 5.19
C LYS A 43 -8.38 13.73 5.44
N ASP A 44 -9.35 13.29 4.65
CA ASP A 44 -9.97 11.97 4.79
C ASP A 44 -9.23 10.87 4.00
N LYS A 45 -8.19 11.21 3.23
CA LYS A 45 -7.50 10.27 2.33
C LYS A 45 -6.31 9.58 2.97
N PHE A 46 -5.89 10.02 4.15
CA PHE A 46 -4.82 9.41 4.91
C PHE A 46 -5.22 8.04 5.47
N TYR A 47 -4.28 7.10 5.38
CA TYR A 47 -4.23 5.96 6.30
C TYR A 47 -3.45 6.42 7.52
N GLN A 48 -4.14 6.64 8.64
CA GLN A 48 -3.53 7.16 9.87
C GLN A 48 -4.15 6.52 11.10
N THR A 49 -3.33 6.30 12.11
CA THR A 49 -3.68 5.73 13.40
C THR A 49 -2.90 6.50 14.47
N ASN A 50 -3.59 7.02 15.49
CA ASN A 50 -2.96 7.81 16.57
C ASN A 50 -2.04 8.95 16.08
N GLY A 51 -2.35 9.56 14.93
CA GLY A 51 -1.57 10.66 14.33
C GLY A 51 -0.34 10.23 13.52
N GLN A 52 -0.03 8.94 13.48
CA GLN A 52 1.01 8.37 12.62
C GLN A 52 0.39 7.76 11.35
N LEU A 53 1.07 7.94 10.23
CA LEU A 53 0.67 7.36 8.95
C LEU A 53 1.06 5.89 8.87
N PHE A 54 0.27 5.09 8.16
CA PHE A 54 0.56 3.68 7.92
C PHE A 54 0.22 3.25 6.50
N ILE A 55 0.69 2.08 6.09
CA ILE A 55 0.20 1.35 4.91
C ILE A 55 -0.54 0.12 5.43
N PRO A 56 -1.78 -0.16 4.98
CA PRO A 56 -2.44 -1.40 5.36
C PRO A 56 -1.61 -2.61 4.91
N SER A 57 -1.35 -3.58 5.79
CA SER A 57 -0.59 -4.79 5.46
C SER A 57 -1.21 -5.56 4.29
N ALA A 58 -2.54 -5.49 4.16
CA ALA A 58 -3.29 -6.02 3.02
C ALA A 58 -2.83 -5.46 1.66
N ALA A 59 -2.31 -4.23 1.60
CA ALA A 59 -1.75 -3.66 0.38
C ALA A 59 -0.49 -4.41 -0.07
N PHE A 60 0.40 -4.74 0.86
CA PHE A 60 1.59 -5.56 0.58
C PHE A 60 1.21 -6.99 0.22
N LYS A 61 0.26 -7.57 0.95
CA LYS A 61 -0.26 -8.90 0.64
C LYS A 61 -0.87 -8.97 -0.77
N GLY A 62 -1.68 -7.98 -1.15
CA GLY A 62 -2.25 -7.87 -2.49
C GLY A 62 -1.17 -7.77 -3.56
N ALA A 63 -0.17 -6.90 -3.35
CA ALA A 63 0.96 -6.74 -4.27
C ALA A 63 1.76 -8.06 -4.43
N LEU A 64 1.98 -8.79 -3.35
CA LEU A 64 2.64 -10.11 -3.36
C LEU A 64 1.86 -11.14 -4.18
N LEU A 65 0.53 -11.18 -4.03
CA LEU A 65 -0.32 -12.09 -4.80
C LEU A 65 -0.31 -11.73 -6.30
N THR A 66 -0.43 -10.45 -6.66
CA THR A 66 -0.30 -10.00 -8.04
C THR A 66 1.07 -10.37 -8.63
N ALA A 67 2.15 -10.17 -7.88
CA ALA A 67 3.51 -10.55 -8.31
C ALA A 67 3.72 -12.07 -8.46
N SER A 68 2.78 -12.88 -7.99
CA SER A 68 2.80 -14.34 -8.06
C SER A 68 1.96 -14.90 -9.21
N VAL A 69 1.20 -14.06 -9.92
CA VAL A 69 0.39 -14.47 -11.08
C VAL A 69 1.30 -14.98 -12.21
N GLY A 70 0.93 -16.10 -12.83
CA GLY A 70 1.67 -16.70 -13.95
C GLY A 70 2.91 -17.51 -13.54
N MET A 71 3.25 -17.55 -12.25
CA MET A 71 4.41 -18.32 -11.74
C MET A 71 3.98 -19.63 -11.07
N LYS A 72 4.94 -20.53 -10.87
CA LYS A 72 4.73 -21.83 -10.21
C LYS A 72 5.67 -22.01 -9.03
N ILE A 73 5.19 -22.73 -8.01
CA ILE A 73 5.99 -23.29 -6.92
C ILE A 73 5.78 -24.80 -6.96
N GLY A 74 6.82 -25.52 -7.40
CA GLY A 74 6.69 -26.92 -7.80
C GLY A 74 5.65 -27.09 -8.90
N LYS A 75 4.67 -27.97 -8.69
CA LYS A 75 3.57 -28.21 -9.64
C LYS A 75 2.38 -27.25 -9.50
N TYR A 76 2.34 -26.43 -8.45
CA TYR A 76 1.20 -25.57 -8.13
C TYR A 76 1.41 -24.14 -8.60
N ALA A 77 0.32 -23.42 -8.88
CA ALA A 77 0.38 -21.99 -9.14
C ALA A 77 0.88 -21.25 -7.89
N ALA A 78 1.87 -20.36 -8.06
CA ALA A 78 2.51 -19.66 -6.95
C ALA A 78 1.49 -18.83 -6.14
N ILE A 79 0.55 -18.16 -6.81
CA ILE A 79 -0.52 -17.39 -6.14
C ILE A 79 -1.34 -18.23 -5.15
N GLN A 80 -1.63 -19.50 -5.46
CA GLN A 80 -2.43 -20.35 -4.56
C GLN A 80 -1.63 -20.75 -3.33
N ARG A 81 -0.35 -21.06 -3.50
CA ARG A 81 0.56 -21.36 -2.39
C ARG A 81 0.79 -20.13 -1.51
N MET A 82 1.01 -18.98 -2.12
CA MET A 82 1.16 -17.70 -1.42
C MET A 82 -0.12 -17.27 -0.70
N LYS A 83 -1.30 -17.55 -1.25
CA LYS A 83 -2.58 -17.27 -0.60
C LYS A 83 -2.78 -18.15 0.64
N GLY A 84 -2.43 -19.43 0.55
CA GLY A 84 -2.62 -20.40 1.63
C GLY A 84 -1.54 -20.43 2.69
N GLY A 85 -0.34 -19.88 2.42
CA GLY A 85 0.81 -20.02 3.33
C GLY A 85 1.46 -18.72 3.78
N VAL A 86 0.84 -17.57 3.55
CA VAL A 86 1.39 -16.27 4.00
C VAL A 86 0.27 -15.44 4.59
N PHE A 87 0.42 -14.98 5.83
CA PHE A 87 -0.60 -14.24 6.56
C PHE A 87 0.00 -12.95 7.14
N THR A 88 -0.80 -11.90 7.21
CA THR A 88 -0.38 -10.63 7.83
C THR A 88 -0.58 -10.72 9.34
N VAL A 89 0.42 -10.33 10.12
CA VAL A 89 0.34 -10.37 11.59
C VAL A 89 -0.38 -9.14 12.14
N GLU A 90 -0.02 -7.96 11.63
CA GLU A 90 -0.73 -6.71 11.94
C GLU A 90 -1.47 -6.19 10.71
N ASP A 91 -2.50 -5.37 10.92
CA ASP A 91 -3.22 -4.69 9.84
C ASP A 91 -2.51 -3.43 9.36
N GLU A 92 -1.66 -2.83 10.20
CA GLU A 92 -1.08 -1.50 9.99
C GLU A 92 0.45 -1.54 9.96
N CYS A 93 1.06 -1.28 8.80
CA CYS A 93 2.50 -1.05 8.70
C CYS A 93 2.82 0.43 8.94
N LEU A 94 3.20 0.77 10.17
CA LEU A 94 3.53 2.15 10.56
C LEU A 94 4.68 2.72 9.71
N LEU A 95 4.49 3.96 9.24
CA LEU A 95 5.45 4.64 8.37
C LEU A 95 6.46 5.47 9.18
N PHE A 96 7.72 5.39 8.74
CA PHE A 96 8.84 6.14 9.29
C PHE A 96 9.64 6.81 8.16
N HIS A 97 10.30 7.91 8.50
CA HIS A 97 11.21 8.57 7.58
C HIS A 97 12.54 7.79 7.48
N PRO A 98 13.00 7.42 6.27
CA PRO A 98 14.08 6.44 6.11
C PRO A 98 15.47 6.90 6.55
N LYS A 99 15.69 8.20 6.79
CA LYS A 99 16.98 8.73 7.27
C LYS A 99 17.00 9.01 8.76
N THR A 100 15.87 9.43 9.32
CA THR A 100 15.78 9.92 10.71
C THR A 100 15.09 8.90 11.62
N ASN A 101 14.47 7.86 11.05
CA ASN A 101 13.66 6.88 11.77
C ASN A 101 12.51 7.51 12.58
N SER A 102 12.12 8.75 12.24
CA SER A 102 11.02 9.44 12.91
C SER A 102 9.67 8.99 12.34
N PRO A 103 8.62 8.87 13.17
CA PRO A 103 7.26 8.61 12.71
C PRO A 103 6.83 9.61 11.63
N LEU A 104 6.22 9.13 10.55
CA LEU A 104 5.60 9.99 9.54
C LEU A 104 4.18 10.35 9.94
N THR A 105 3.82 11.62 9.81
CA THR A 105 2.54 12.19 10.19
C THR A 105 1.89 12.88 8.97
N PRO A 106 0.60 13.28 9.04
CA PRO A 106 -0.02 14.05 7.96
C PRO A 106 0.73 15.33 7.56
N LYS A 107 1.55 15.91 8.44
CA LYS A 107 2.36 17.12 8.16
C LYS A 107 3.50 16.86 7.17
N ASP A 108 3.93 15.60 7.05
CA ASP A 108 5.01 15.18 6.15
C ASP A 108 4.52 14.94 4.71
N ALA A 109 3.21 15.03 4.49
CA ALA A 109 2.58 14.81 3.20
C ALA A 109 2.58 16.07 2.33
N VAL A 110 2.71 15.87 1.03
CA VAL A 110 2.48 16.91 0.02
C VAL A 110 1.15 16.63 -0.66
N ILE A 111 0.37 17.69 -0.93
CA ILE A 111 -0.87 17.55 -1.70
C ILE A 111 -0.50 17.37 -3.18
N ASP A 112 -0.83 16.21 -3.75
CA ASP A 112 -0.73 15.92 -5.18
C ASP A 112 -2.13 16.03 -5.80
N THR A 113 -2.30 16.97 -6.74
CA THR A 113 -3.57 17.21 -7.43
C THR A 113 -3.44 16.80 -8.89
N ARG A 114 -4.26 15.83 -9.32
CA ARG A 114 -4.25 15.31 -10.68
C ARG A 114 -5.65 15.16 -11.22
N ARG A 115 -5.78 15.20 -12.55
CA ARG A 115 -7.01 14.80 -13.23
C ARG A 115 -7.20 13.29 -13.07
N ALA A 116 -8.31 12.88 -12.48
CA ALA A 116 -8.77 11.50 -12.44
C ALA A 116 -10.06 11.36 -13.26
N VAL A 117 -10.31 10.17 -13.81
CA VAL A 117 -11.56 9.88 -14.51
C VAL A 117 -12.51 9.20 -13.53
N VAL A 118 -13.64 9.84 -13.23
CA VAL A 118 -14.69 9.31 -12.38
C VAL A 118 -15.97 9.22 -13.20
N ARG A 119 -16.47 8.01 -13.45
CA ARG A 119 -17.67 7.75 -14.27
C ARG A 119 -17.60 8.43 -15.65
N GLY A 120 -16.44 8.36 -16.30
CA GLY A 120 -16.21 8.96 -17.63
C GLY A 120 -15.94 10.47 -17.62
N GLN A 121 -16.09 11.17 -16.49
CA GLN A 121 -15.82 12.59 -16.37
C GLN A 121 -14.44 12.84 -15.75
N GLY A 122 -13.69 13.79 -16.31
CA GLY A 122 -12.43 14.24 -15.73
C GLY A 122 -12.69 15.17 -14.54
N VAL A 123 -12.23 14.77 -13.36
CA VAL A 123 -12.36 15.53 -12.12
C VAL A 123 -10.97 15.71 -11.53
N LEU A 124 -10.63 16.92 -11.06
CA LEU A 124 -9.41 17.13 -10.27
C LEU A 124 -9.59 16.47 -8.91
N ARG A 125 -8.62 15.65 -8.53
CA ARG A 125 -8.60 14.96 -7.24
C ARG A 125 -7.28 15.29 -6.55
N SER A 126 -7.37 15.71 -5.31
CA SER A 126 -6.23 15.99 -4.43
C SER A 126 -6.05 14.83 -3.45
N ARG A 127 -4.83 14.32 -3.35
CA ARG A 127 -4.47 13.18 -2.48
C ARG A 127 -3.14 13.44 -1.79
N PRO A 128 -2.94 12.90 -0.58
CA PRO A 128 -1.67 13.01 0.11
C PRO A 128 -0.62 12.11 -0.52
N LEU A 129 0.54 12.70 -0.80
CA LEU A 129 1.73 12.08 -1.34
C LEU A 129 2.82 12.06 -0.27
N ILE A 130 3.34 10.88 0.06
CA ILE A 130 4.47 10.71 0.97
C ILE A 130 5.70 10.35 0.14
N LYS A 131 6.74 11.20 0.19
CA LYS A 131 7.93 11.08 -0.67
C LYS A 131 8.88 9.99 -0.19
N ASP A 132 9.37 10.15 1.03
CA ASP A 132 10.37 9.29 1.65
C ASP A 132 9.71 8.50 2.77
N TRP A 133 9.69 7.18 2.64
CA TRP A 133 8.99 6.31 3.56
C TRP A 133 9.70 4.96 3.72
N MET A 134 9.54 4.36 4.89
CA MET A 134 9.85 2.98 5.17
C MET A 134 8.87 2.44 6.21
N CYS A 135 8.74 1.12 6.28
CA CYS A 135 7.97 0.43 7.32
C CYS A 135 8.52 -0.98 7.52
N GLU A 136 8.03 -1.63 8.56
CA GLU A 136 8.24 -3.06 8.79
C GLU A 136 6.93 -3.79 8.48
N LEU A 137 7.05 -4.94 7.83
CA LEU A 137 5.93 -5.82 7.50
C LEU A 137 6.18 -7.17 8.16
N ASN A 138 5.34 -7.53 9.10
CA ASN A 138 5.39 -8.82 9.77
C ASN A 138 4.44 -9.80 9.06
N LEU A 139 5.00 -10.90 8.57
CA LEU A 139 4.26 -11.97 7.93
C LEU A 139 4.47 -13.27 8.67
N GLU A 140 3.37 -13.99 8.90
CA GLU A 140 3.40 -15.39 9.28
C GLU A 140 3.47 -16.25 8.03
N ILE A 141 4.44 -17.16 7.98
CA ILE A 141 4.74 -18.01 6.83
C ILE A 141 4.60 -19.47 7.24
N ASP A 142 3.77 -20.20 6.50
CA ASP A 142 3.68 -21.66 6.61
C ASP A 142 4.67 -22.31 5.64
N ASP A 143 5.74 -22.86 6.20
CA ASP A 143 6.83 -23.54 5.48
C ASP A 143 6.33 -24.75 4.67
N ASP A 144 5.15 -25.30 4.97
CA ASP A 144 4.56 -26.41 4.22
C ASP A 144 4.03 -25.94 2.84
N PHE A 145 3.78 -24.63 2.71
CA PHE A 145 3.26 -24.00 1.50
C PHE A 145 4.36 -23.31 0.68
N VAL A 146 5.14 -22.46 1.33
CA VAL A 146 6.13 -21.60 0.69
C VAL A 146 7.33 -21.41 1.63
N THR A 147 8.52 -21.23 1.07
CA THR A 147 9.70 -20.89 1.90
C THR A 147 9.83 -19.38 2.09
N ILE A 148 10.55 -18.97 3.13
CA ILE A 148 10.84 -17.55 3.41
C ILE A 148 11.52 -16.87 2.21
N GLU A 149 12.44 -17.56 1.53
CA GLU A 149 13.13 -17.05 0.35
C GLU A 149 12.17 -16.82 -0.82
N GLN A 150 11.22 -17.74 -1.03
CA GLN A 150 10.19 -17.59 -2.05
C GLN A 150 9.32 -16.36 -1.75
N VAL A 151 8.94 -16.15 -0.47
CA VAL A 151 8.18 -14.98 -0.04
C VAL A 151 8.99 -13.69 -0.26
N LEU A 152 10.26 -13.66 0.13
CA LEU A 152 11.17 -12.53 -0.08
C LEU A 152 11.29 -12.18 -1.56
N ASP A 153 11.49 -13.17 -2.43
CA ASP A 153 11.59 -12.96 -3.87
C ASP A 153 10.29 -12.44 -4.47
N ARG A 154 9.14 -12.91 -3.98
CA ARG A 154 7.84 -12.37 -4.39
C ARG A 154 7.63 -10.96 -3.90
N LEU A 155 8.04 -10.63 -2.68
CA LEU A 155 7.98 -9.26 -2.15
C LEU A 155 8.88 -8.29 -2.94
N LYS A 156 10.09 -8.72 -3.34
CA LYS A 156 10.96 -7.93 -4.23
C LYS A 156 10.30 -7.68 -5.59
N ALA A 157 9.65 -8.70 -6.16
CA ALA A 157 8.88 -8.55 -7.40
C ALA A 157 7.66 -7.63 -7.19
N ALA A 158 6.98 -7.73 -6.04
CA ALA A 158 5.87 -6.89 -5.63
C ALA A 158 6.26 -5.40 -5.56
N GLY A 159 7.46 -5.11 -5.07
CA GLY A 159 7.99 -3.74 -5.03
C GLY A 159 8.39 -3.18 -6.38
N LYS A 160 8.67 -4.04 -7.36
CA LYS A 160 9.08 -3.63 -8.71
C LYS A 160 7.91 -3.44 -9.68
N TYR A 161 6.95 -4.38 -9.72
CA TYR A 161 5.90 -4.36 -10.75
C TYR A 161 4.52 -3.96 -10.23
N PRO A 162 3.90 -4.64 -9.25
CA PRO A 162 2.59 -4.22 -8.75
C PRO A 162 2.63 -2.87 -8.01
N GLY A 163 3.55 -2.73 -7.04
CA GLY A 163 3.61 -1.63 -6.08
C GLY A 163 2.49 -1.66 -5.04
N VAL A 164 2.40 -0.62 -4.21
CA VAL A 164 1.35 -0.45 -3.18
C VAL A 164 0.63 0.88 -3.29
N LEU A 165 -0.58 0.93 -2.70
CA LEU A 165 -1.48 2.08 -2.68
C LEU A 165 -1.96 2.54 -4.08
N ASP A 166 -2.32 3.82 -4.21
CA ASP A 166 -3.01 4.34 -5.37
C ASP A 166 -2.04 4.79 -6.47
N PHE A 167 -2.49 4.66 -7.72
CA PHE A 167 -1.73 5.01 -8.92
C PHE A 167 -0.31 4.40 -8.92
N ARG A 168 -0.25 3.14 -8.50
CA ARG A 168 0.92 2.24 -8.56
C ARG A 168 1.14 1.68 -9.98
N PRO A 169 2.26 1.02 -10.32
CA PRO A 169 2.52 0.60 -11.68
C PRO A 169 1.52 -0.41 -12.25
N GLU A 170 0.91 -1.25 -11.42
CA GLU A 170 -0.23 -2.10 -11.85
C GLU A 170 -1.41 -1.26 -12.38
N CYS A 171 -1.62 -0.06 -11.84
CA CYS A 171 -2.61 0.90 -12.28
C CYS A 171 -2.04 1.90 -13.32
N SER A 172 -0.96 1.53 -14.01
CA SER A 172 -0.25 2.37 -14.98
C SER A 172 0.28 3.69 -14.41
N GLY A 173 0.60 3.72 -13.11
CA GLY A 173 1.10 4.91 -12.42
C GLY A 173 2.53 4.80 -11.89
N PRO A 174 3.13 5.92 -11.46
CA PRO A 174 4.54 5.98 -11.09
C PRO A 174 4.83 5.72 -9.60
N PHE A 175 3.82 5.48 -8.77
CA PHE A 175 3.93 5.51 -7.30
C PHE A 175 4.03 4.13 -6.65
N GLY A 176 4.35 4.06 -5.37
CA GLY A 176 4.20 2.83 -4.58
C GLY A 176 5.21 1.74 -4.83
N ARG A 177 6.32 2.02 -5.52
CA ARG A 177 7.43 1.08 -5.66
C ARG A 177 8.30 1.06 -4.42
N PHE A 178 8.80 -0.13 -4.06
CA PHE A 178 9.60 -0.35 -2.87
C PHE A 178 10.67 -1.42 -3.07
N GLU A 179 11.62 -1.43 -2.15
CA GLU A 179 12.64 -2.46 -1.96
C GLU A 179 12.38 -3.17 -0.63
N VAL A 180 12.76 -4.45 -0.57
CA VAL A 180 12.58 -5.29 0.61
C VAL A 180 13.89 -5.91 1.02
N LYS A 181 14.16 -5.86 2.32
CA LYS A 181 15.24 -6.57 3.00
C LYS A 181 14.65 -7.37 4.16
N MET A 182 15.36 -8.41 4.57
CA MET A 182 15.11 -9.15 5.79
C MET A 182 16.08 -8.63 6.85
#